data_AF-A0A0R1W3F4-F1
#
_entry.id   AF-A0A0R1W3F4-F1
#
_cell.length_a   1.000
_cell.length_b   1.000
_cell.length_c   1.000
_cell.angle_alpha   90.00
_cell.angle_beta   90.00
_cell.angle_gamma   90.00
#
_symmetry.space_group_name_H-M   'P 1'
#
loop_
_entity.id
_entity.type
_entity.pdbx_description
1 polymer ?
#
loop_
_entity_poly.entity_id
_entity_poly.type
_entity_poly.pdbx_seq_one_letter_code
_entity_poly.pdbx_strand_id
1 'polypeptide(L)'
;MIQLGGTQLDLADLSEDFEAIYVPDQDLDSFRHGKYNLFNDGQLDSHFLLAIYIIAGDAAVKDNADIIAQLPANNIIYDRQIDTTDEIAKLFALRNAHPFDLNDSAAVARQISLYFFARQNGLKLGNIDFKIDESFTGEATQIGTTYTRFKASFGDDYRPLAQWRMAYWDSKDIEMEALPEQRVLEGNVQLQYHVCILDGLTEVKAEYVFDGDDVFQPQHFETGPDDINVYVNVWAKGTGTVNIGSVHIRQSRGGFGDLMVGGKHISDPENLNGQILYLFNAGDMKPPLNVYFSGYRETQGYEGFFMIQKMNSPFLLIADTRFEGGGFYIGSEKLEDAIVQVIEQSLQRLNFKHDQLILSGLSMGTFGALYYAARLNPYAVVASKPLIHIGTIAENFRINRPDDFGTALDILLDATGHNNSAAVDELNDVFWQTFKKGNFKQTTFVFGYMLNDDYDVDAFPEMFDYLKERYPEGKILHKGLIGRHNDNTGGIVSYFSSQYYNLLTTGFDRHYE
;
A
#
# COMPACT_ATOMS: atom_id res chain seq x y z
N MET A 1 -7.44 -2.25 22.93
CA MET A 1 -8.81 -2.09 22.40
C MET A 1 -9.68 -1.41 23.44
N ILE A 2 -10.72 -0.70 23.02
CA ILE A 2 -11.55 0.14 23.88
C ILE A 2 -13.01 -0.10 23.53
N GLN A 3 -13.79 -0.68 24.44
CA GLN A 3 -15.24 -0.70 24.32
C GLN A 3 -15.82 0.59 24.91
N LEU A 4 -16.65 1.27 24.12
CA LEU A 4 -17.30 2.52 24.49
C LEU A 4 -18.78 2.26 24.79
N GLY A 5 -19.12 2.23 26.07
CA GLY A 5 -20.49 2.13 26.57
C GLY A 5 -21.13 0.75 26.44
N GLY A 6 -22.41 0.71 26.79
CA GLY A 6 -23.27 -0.47 26.64
C GLY A 6 -22.88 -1.63 27.56
N THR A 7 -23.41 -2.81 27.29
CA THR A 7 -23.08 -4.02 28.06
C THR A 7 -21.65 -4.47 27.76
N GLN A 8 -20.80 -4.56 28.80
CA GLN A 8 -19.41 -5.00 28.66
C GLN A 8 -19.31 -6.41 28.06
N LEU A 9 -18.51 -6.56 27.00
CA LEU A 9 -18.25 -7.83 26.35
C LEU A 9 -17.27 -8.70 27.16
N ASP A 10 -17.49 -10.02 27.12
CA ASP A 10 -16.57 -11.00 27.71
C ASP A 10 -15.53 -11.43 26.67
N LEU A 11 -14.37 -10.76 26.69
CA LEU A 11 -13.28 -10.93 25.72
C LEU A 11 -12.15 -11.81 26.26
N ALA A 12 -12.49 -12.87 26.99
CA ALA A 12 -11.50 -13.78 27.59
C ALA A 12 -10.58 -14.48 26.57
N ASP A 13 -11.04 -14.69 25.33
CA ASP A 13 -10.30 -15.36 24.25
C ASP A 13 -9.41 -14.40 23.43
N LEU A 14 -9.22 -13.16 23.91
CA LEU A 14 -8.41 -12.17 23.21
C LEU A 14 -6.92 -12.47 23.37
N SER A 15 -6.14 -12.35 22.30
CA SER A 15 -4.68 -12.51 22.31
C SER A 15 -4.01 -11.55 23.29
N GLU A 16 -2.91 -12.00 23.91
CA GLU A 16 -2.07 -11.23 24.83
C GLU A 16 -1.48 -9.95 24.20
N ASP A 17 -1.49 -9.85 22.86
CA ASP A 17 -1.09 -8.64 22.13
C ASP A 17 -2.05 -7.45 22.34
N PHE A 18 -3.24 -7.70 22.89
CA PHE A 18 -4.26 -6.68 23.11
C PHE A 18 -4.57 -6.50 24.60
N GLU A 19 -4.64 -5.23 25.02
CA GLU A 19 -5.24 -4.84 26.28
C GLU A 19 -6.70 -4.45 26.06
N ALA A 20 -7.64 -5.08 26.78
CA ALA A 20 -9.06 -4.74 26.73
C ALA A 20 -9.42 -3.68 27.78
N ILE A 21 -9.95 -2.55 27.31
CA ILE A 21 -10.39 -1.43 28.14
C ILE A 21 -11.90 -1.26 27.94
N TYR A 22 -12.65 -1.10 29.03
CA TYR A 22 -14.08 -0.81 29.00
C TYR A 22 -14.37 0.57 29.59
N VAL A 23 -15.09 1.39 28.84
CA VAL A 23 -15.52 2.75 29.23
C VAL A 23 -17.03 2.75 29.37
N PRO A 24 -17.60 2.83 30.58
CA PRO A 24 -19.05 2.87 30.73
C PRO A 24 -19.63 4.20 30.22
N ASP A 25 -20.92 4.22 29.84
CA ASP A 25 -21.58 5.38 29.23
C ASP A 25 -21.43 6.69 30.03
N GLN A 26 -21.45 6.58 31.36
CA GLN A 26 -21.31 7.72 32.28
C GLN A 26 -19.92 8.38 32.27
N ASP A 27 -18.91 7.70 31.74
CA ASP A 27 -17.50 8.14 31.78
C ASP A 27 -16.97 8.56 30.40
N LEU A 28 -17.78 8.50 29.33
CA LEU A 28 -17.35 8.77 27.95
C LEU A 28 -16.64 10.14 27.78
N ASP A 29 -17.10 11.18 28.49
CA ASP A 29 -16.54 12.53 28.41
C ASP A 29 -15.29 12.76 29.28
N SER A 30 -15.01 11.86 30.23
CA SER A 30 -13.97 12.05 31.24
C SER A 30 -12.96 10.91 31.31
N PHE A 31 -13.07 9.93 30.40
CA PHE A 31 -12.40 8.65 30.52
C PHE A 31 -10.88 8.78 30.66
N ARG A 32 -10.36 8.19 31.75
CA ARG A 32 -8.94 8.09 32.08
C ARG A 32 -8.55 6.62 32.18
N HIS A 33 -7.48 6.23 31.48
CA HIS A 33 -6.84 4.93 31.64
C HIS A 33 -5.38 5.09 32.06
N GLY A 34 -5.05 4.67 33.28
CA GLY A 34 -3.72 4.89 33.86
C GLY A 34 -3.37 6.38 33.95
N LYS A 35 -2.40 6.83 33.15
CA LYS A 35 -1.95 8.24 33.08
C LYS A 35 -2.49 9.01 31.86
N TYR A 36 -3.27 8.38 31.01
CA TYR A 36 -3.74 8.96 29.75
C TYR A 36 -5.24 9.25 29.83
N ASN A 37 -5.68 10.41 29.33
CA ASN A 37 -7.09 10.62 29.03
C ASN A 37 -7.34 10.17 27.59
N LEU A 38 -8.51 9.60 27.31
CA LEU A 38 -8.86 9.26 25.92
C LEU A 38 -9.02 10.51 25.07
N PHE A 39 -9.59 11.57 25.64
CA PHE A 39 -9.66 12.88 25.02
C PHE A 39 -8.83 13.89 25.83
N ASN A 40 -7.91 14.59 25.16
CA ASN A 40 -7.22 15.76 25.70
C ASN A 40 -7.72 16.99 24.94
N ASP A 41 -8.22 17.99 25.67
CA ASP A 41 -8.78 19.23 25.10
C ASP A 41 -9.81 18.99 23.97
N GLY A 42 -10.63 17.93 24.12
CA GLY A 42 -11.66 17.57 23.15
C GLY A 42 -11.12 16.97 21.84
N GLN A 43 -9.91 16.41 21.85
CA GLN A 43 -9.32 15.65 20.76
C GLN A 43 -8.85 14.28 21.25
N LEU A 44 -8.98 13.26 20.41
CA LEU A 44 -8.48 11.92 20.71
C LEU A 44 -6.97 11.94 20.95
N ASP A 45 -6.52 11.36 22.06
CA ASP A 45 -5.10 11.26 22.37
C ASP A 45 -4.37 10.36 21.35
N SER A 46 -3.24 10.85 20.85
CA SER A 46 -2.35 10.14 19.92
C SER A 46 -1.98 8.71 20.33
N HIS A 47 -1.93 8.40 21.63
CA HIS A 47 -1.65 7.07 22.16
C HIS A 47 -2.72 6.05 21.75
N PHE A 48 -3.95 6.48 21.47
CA PHE A 48 -5.07 5.61 21.13
C PHE A 48 -5.46 5.64 19.64
N LEU A 49 -4.66 6.26 18.78
CA LEU A 49 -4.93 6.34 17.33
C LEU A 49 -4.87 4.97 16.61
N LEU A 50 -4.20 3.99 17.20
CA LEU A 50 -4.16 2.61 16.71
C LEU A 50 -5.09 1.66 17.48
N ALA A 51 -5.80 2.16 18.49
CA ALA A 51 -6.74 1.32 19.24
C ALA A 51 -7.94 0.94 18.36
N ILE A 52 -8.48 -0.25 18.63
CA ILE A 52 -9.77 -0.70 18.10
C ILE A 52 -10.86 -0.24 19.06
N TYR A 53 -11.91 0.37 18.52
CA TYR A 53 -13.06 0.87 19.26
C TYR A 53 -14.27 -0.02 19.03
N ILE A 54 -14.91 -0.50 20.09
CA ILE A 54 -16.14 -1.30 20.00
C ILE A 54 -17.32 -0.47 20.48
N ILE A 55 -18.38 -0.43 19.68
CA ILE A 55 -19.66 0.21 19.99
C ILE A 55 -20.75 -0.86 20.05
N ALA A 56 -21.24 -1.14 21.26
CA ALA A 56 -22.34 -2.10 21.48
C ALA A 56 -23.70 -1.52 21.07
N GLY A 57 -24.67 -2.39 20.77
CA GLY A 57 -26.00 -1.97 20.32
C GLY A 57 -26.79 -1.14 21.35
N ASP A 58 -26.51 -1.34 22.63
CA ASP A 58 -27.10 -0.63 23.77
C ASP A 58 -26.25 0.55 24.29
N ALA A 59 -25.11 0.85 23.65
CA ALA A 59 -24.22 1.91 24.08
C ALA A 59 -24.77 3.31 23.75
N ALA A 60 -24.66 4.26 24.67
CA ALA A 60 -25.12 5.64 24.45
C ALA A 60 -24.30 6.35 23.36
N VAL A 61 -23.04 5.96 23.17
CA VAL A 61 -22.15 6.51 22.13
C VAL A 61 -22.67 6.31 20.71
N LYS A 62 -23.57 5.33 20.48
CA LYS A 62 -24.09 5.00 19.14
C LYS A 62 -24.84 6.17 18.48
N ASP A 63 -25.39 7.06 19.30
CA ASP A 63 -26.14 8.25 18.85
C ASP A 63 -25.30 9.54 18.97
N ASN A 64 -24.01 9.43 19.35
CA ASN A 64 -23.12 10.57 19.56
C ASN A 64 -22.17 10.78 18.36
N ALA A 65 -22.62 11.59 17.40
CA ALA A 65 -21.85 11.91 16.20
C ALA A 65 -20.49 12.56 16.51
N ASP A 66 -20.41 13.39 17.56
CA ASP A 66 -19.18 14.11 17.92
C ASP A 66 -18.06 13.17 18.40
N ILE A 67 -18.41 12.15 19.20
CA ILE A 67 -17.46 11.13 19.64
C ILE A 67 -17.07 10.24 18.46
N ILE A 68 -18.05 9.73 17.70
CA ILE A 68 -17.77 8.85 16.55
C ILE A 68 -16.92 9.59 15.51
N ALA A 69 -17.12 10.89 15.33
CA ALA A 69 -16.35 11.74 14.43
C ALA A 69 -14.89 11.95 14.88
N GLN A 70 -14.49 11.51 16.07
CA GLN A 70 -13.09 11.58 16.52
C GLN A 70 -12.40 10.21 16.49
N LEU A 71 -13.16 9.12 16.38
CA LEU A 71 -12.59 7.77 16.37
C LEU A 71 -11.79 7.50 15.09
N PRO A 72 -10.65 6.80 15.16
CA PRO A 72 -9.80 6.56 14.00
C PRO A 72 -10.53 5.72 12.96
N ALA A 73 -10.50 6.16 11.71
CA ALA A 73 -11.04 5.38 10.61
C ALA A 73 -10.35 4.01 10.52
N ASN A 74 -11.09 3.03 10.00
CA ASN A 74 -10.72 1.62 9.86
C ASN A 74 -10.65 0.81 11.18
N ASN A 75 -10.67 1.46 12.34
CA ASN A 75 -10.50 0.78 13.64
C ASN A 75 -11.76 0.84 14.53
N ILE A 76 -12.94 0.91 13.91
CA ILE A 76 -14.23 0.93 14.62
C ILE A 76 -14.95 -0.38 14.32
N ILE A 77 -15.36 -1.10 15.35
CA ILE A 77 -16.24 -2.25 15.30
C ILE A 77 -17.56 -1.83 15.95
N TYR A 78 -18.68 -2.17 15.33
CA TYR A 78 -20.01 -1.88 15.89
C TYR A 78 -20.92 -3.09 15.76
N ASP A 79 -21.93 -3.15 16.63
CA ASP A 79 -22.96 -4.19 16.54
C ASP A 79 -23.73 -4.06 15.22
N ARG A 80 -23.74 -5.11 14.40
CA ARG A 80 -24.47 -5.12 13.13
C ARG A 80 -25.97 -4.93 13.29
N GLN A 81 -26.52 -5.18 14.48
CA GLN A 81 -27.93 -4.98 14.80
C GLN A 81 -28.24 -3.57 15.32
N ILE A 82 -27.24 -2.68 15.36
CA ILE A 82 -27.40 -1.32 15.88
C ILE A 82 -28.40 -0.52 15.03
N ASP A 83 -29.37 0.10 15.70
CA ASP A 83 -30.24 1.09 15.08
C ASP A 83 -29.55 2.46 15.17
N THR A 84 -29.29 3.06 14.00
CA THR A 84 -28.55 4.31 13.86
C THR A 84 -29.27 5.25 12.89
N THR A 85 -29.08 6.55 13.10
CA THR A 85 -29.57 7.56 12.15
C THR A 85 -28.79 7.52 10.83
N ASP A 86 -29.37 8.05 9.76
CA ASP A 86 -28.69 8.19 8.46
C ASP A 86 -27.36 8.96 8.57
N GLU A 87 -27.24 9.88 9.52
CA GLU A 87 -26.03 10.63 9.80
C GLU A 87 -24.92 9.73 10.34
N ILE A 88 -25.22 8.93 11.37
CA ILE A 88 -24.28 7.99 11.96
C ILE A 88 -23.91 6.89 10.96
N ALA A 89 -24.87 6.37 10.19
CA ALA A 89 -24.62 5.37 9.16
C ALA A 89 -23.63 5.89 8.09
N LYS A 90 -23.79 7.15 7.65
CA LYS A 90 -22.82 7.80 6.73
C LYS A 90 -21.46 7.97 7.37
N LEU A 91 -21.40 8.31 8.66
CA LEU A 91 -20.15 8.49 9.39
C LEU A 91 -19.40 7.16 9.55
N PHE A 92 -20.11 6.06 9.88
CA PHE A 92 -19.54 4.71 9.89
C PHE A 92 -19.02 4.30 8.51
N ALA A 93 -19.76 4.57 7.44
CA ALA A 93 -19.30 4.28 6.08
C ALA A 93 -18.06 5.10 5.70
N LEU A 94 -18.02 6.40 6.04
CA LEU A 94 -16.88 7.26 5.76
C LEU A 94 -15.64 6.83 6.55
N ARG A 95 -15.82 6.43 7.81
CA ARG A 95 -14.77 5.91 8.70
C ARG A 95 -14.44 4.44 8.47
N ASN A 96 -15.10 3.75 7.54
CA ASN A 96 -14.91 2.33 7.29
C ASN A 96 -15.03 1.49 8.58
N ALA A 97 -16.11 1.70 9.33
CA ALA A 97 -16.44 0.93 10.52
C ALA A 97 -16.97 -0.47 10.14
N HIS A 98 -16.67 -1.47 10.97
CA HIS A 98 -16.89 -2.89 10.67
C HIS A 98 -18.05 -3.48 11.49
N PRO A 99 -19.09 -4.03 10.84
CA PRO A 99 -20.24 -4.61 11.52
C PRO A 99 -19.98 -6.05 12.02
N PHE A 100 -20.04 -6.25 13.33
CA PHE A 100 -19.83 -7.55 13.99
C PHE A 100 -21.12 -8.04 14.67
N ASP A 101 -21.27 -9.34 14.86
CA ASP A 101 -22.28 -9.87 15.79
C ASP A 101 -21.65 -9.89 17.19
N LEU A 102 -22.02 -8.92 18.03
CA LEU A 102 -21.40 -8.77 19.36
C LEU A 102 -22.00 -9.71 20.41
N ASN A 103 -23.05 -10.49 20.07
CA ASN A 103 -23.60 -11.50 20.98
C ASN A 103 -22.65 -12.69 21.17
N ASP A 104 -21.75 -12.94 20.21
CA ASP A 104 -20.70 -13.96 20.29
C ASP A 104 -19.36 -13.31 20.62
N SER A 105 -19.18 -12.92 21.90
CA SER A 105 -17.97 -12.23 22.36
C SER A 105 -16.70 -13.05 22.13
N ALA A 106 -16.79 -14.38 22.14
CA ALA A 106 -15.68 -15.28 21.86
C ALA A 106 -15.25 -15.20 20.38
N ALA A 107 -16.22 -15.18 19.45
CA ALA A 107 -15.91 -14.95 18.04
C ALA A 107 -15.33 -13.55 17.77
N VAL A 108 -15.86 -12.52 18.45
CA VAL A 108 -15.32 -11.15 18.37
C VAL A 108 -13.85 -11.12 18.80
N ALA A 109 -13.53 -11.70 19.96
CA ALA A 109 -12.16 -11.75 20.48
C ALA A 109 -11.20 -12.49 19.53
N ARG A 110 -11.62 -13.64 18.97
CA ARG A 110 -10.82 -14.39 17.99
C ARG A 110 -10.57 -13.58 16.71
N GLN A 111 -11.59 -12.98 16.12
CA GLN A 111 -11.44 -12.19 14.88
C GLN A 111 -10.55 -10.95 15.07
N ILE A 112 -10.68 -10.26 16.21
CA ILE A 112 -9.81 -9.14 16.56
C ILE A 112 -8.35 -9.62 16.64
N SER A 113 -8.12 -10.73 17.35
CA SER A 113 -6.79 -11.29 17.55
C SER A 113 -6.13 -11.68 16.23
N LEU A 114 -6.89 -12.28 15.31
CA LEU A 114 -6.37 -12.75 14.02
C LEU A 114 -6.15 -11.62 13.01
N TYR A 115 -7.05 -10.64 12.92
CA TYR A 115 -7.11 -9.75 11.76
C TYR A 115 -6.85 -8.27 12.05
N PHE A 116 -6.92 -7.84 13.30
CA PHE A 116 -6.76 -6.43 13.69
C PHE A 116 -5.41 -6.13 14.36
N PHE A 117 -4.39 -6.95 14.08
CA PHE A 117 -3.02 -6.70 14.53
C PHE A 117 -2.45 -5.39 13.95
N ALA A 118 -1.64 -4.69 14.75
CA ALA A 118 -1.18 -3.33 14.43
C ALA A 118 -0.09 -3.25 13.34
N ARG A 119 0.69 -4.32 13.15
CA ARG A 119 1.79 -4.36 12.19
C ARG A 119 1.31 -4.72 10.78
N GLN A 120 2.19 -4.57 9.79
CA GLN A 120 1.98 -5.04 8.42
C GLN A 120 3.02 -6.14 8.18
N ASN A 121 2.62 -7.23 7.52
CA ASN A 121 3.50 -8.36 7.29
C ASN A 121 3.27 -8.93 5.89
N GLY A 122 4.26 -8.82 5.03
CA GLY A 122 4.22 -9.41 3.69
C GLY A 122 5.54 -9.26 2.94
N LEU A 123 5.82 -10.23 2.08
CA LEU A 123 6.97 -10.24 1.16
C LEU A 123 6.59 -10.91 -0.15
N LYS A 124 7.56 -11.04 -1.05
CA LYS A 124 7.41 -11.74 -2.33
C LYS A 124 8.38 -12.89 -2.42
N LEU A 125 7.89 -14.01 -2.94
CA LEU A 125 8.74 -15.05 -3.50
C LEU A 125 9.07 -14.64 -4.94
N GLY A 126 10.26 -14.07 -5.14
CA GLY A 126 10.70 -13.51 -6.42
C GLY A 126 11.22 -14.56 -7.42
N ASN A 127 11.40 -14.16 -8.68
CA ASN A 127 11.76 -15.09 -9.76
C ASN A 127 13.26 -15.39 -9.90
N ILE A 128 14.13 -14.70 -9.15
CA ILE A 128 15.58 -14.98 -9.21
C ILE A 128 15.93 -16.39 -8.71
N ASP A 129 15.08 -16.92 -7.83
CA ASP A 129 15.24 -18.22 -7.17
C ASP A 129 14.20 -19.25 -7.66
N PHE A 130 13.65 -19.01 -8.85
CA PHE A 130 12.64 -19.84 -9.51
C PHE A 130 13.27 -21.08 -10.17
N LYS A 131 12.86 -22.29 -9.75
CA LYS A 131 13.36 -23.56 -10.32
C LYS A 131 12.29 -24.16 -11.24
N ILE A 132 12.62 -24.28 -12.52
CA ILE A 132 11.79 -25.00 -13.50
C ILE A 132 11.88 -26.51 -13.23
N ASP A 133 10.75 -27.20 -13.33
CA ASP A 133 10.68 -28.65 -13.15
C ASP A 133 11.53 -29.38 -14.22
N GLU A 134 12.26 -30.41 -13.80
CA GLU A 134 13.19 -31.15 -14.68
C GLU A 134 12.48 -31.93 -15.79
N SER A 135 11.17 -32.18 -15.64
CA SER A 135 10.35 -32.83 -16.66
C SER A 135 9.80 -31.87 -17.72
N PHE A 136 9.94 -30.55 -17.53
CA PHE A 136 9.46 -29.56 -18.50
C PHE A 136 10.31 -29.59 -19.77
N THR A 137 9.66 -29.78 -20.93
CA THR A 137 10.32 -29.92 -22.24
C THR A 137 9.97 -28.80 -23.23
N GLY A 138 9.22 -27.79 -22.78
CA GLY A 138 8.85 -26.64 -23.59
C GLY A 138 9.92 -25.55 -23.61
N GLU A 139 9.55 -24.38 -24.14
CA GLU A 139 10.39 -23.19 -24.10
C GLU A 139 10.14 -22.41 -22.80
N ALA A 140 11.21 -22.03 -22.13
CA ALA A 140 11.19 -21.13 -20.99
C ALA A 140 12.15 -19.96 -21.22
N THR A 141 11.69 -18.74 -21.02
CA THR A 141 12.49 -17.51 -21.16
C THR A 141 12.33 -16.66 -19.92
N GLN A 142 13.42 -16.44 -19.20
CA GLN A 142 13.47 -15.49 -18.09
C GLN A 142 13.50 -14.06 -18.65
N ILE A 143 12.56 -13.21 -18.24
CA ILE A 143 12.50 -11.79 -18.60
C ILE A 143 12.84 -10.97 -17.36
N GLY A 144 14.08 -10.48 -17.31
CA GLY A 144 14.58 -9.75 -16.15
C GLY A 144 14.50 -10.58 -14.87
N THR A 145 14.20 -9.95 -13.73
CA THR A 145 13.78 -10.63 -12.49
C THR A 145 12.26 -10.66 -12.31
N THR A 146 11.51 -10.11 -13.27
CA THR A 146 10.07 -9.89 -13.17
C THR A 146 9.23 -11.15 -13.38
N TYR A 147 9.53 -11.95 -14.42
CA TYR A 147 8.76 -13.16 -14.72
C TYR A 147 9.50 -14.15 -15.63
N THR A 148 9.07 -15.41 -15.61
CA THR A 148 9.42 -16.42 -16.63
C THR A 148 8.26 -16.61 -17.59
N ARG A 149 8.55 -16.58 -18.90
CA ARG A 149 7.60 -16.93 -19.95
C ARG A 149 7.77 -18.39 -20.33
N PHE A 150 6.69 -19.15 -20.26
CA PHE A 150 6.62 -20.54 -20.68
C PHE A 150 5.76 -20.68 -21.93
N LYS A 151 6.25 -21.46 -22.92
CA LYS A 151 5.50 -21.81 -24.12
C LYS A 151 5.61 -23.31 -24.37
N ALA A 152 4.47 -24.01 -24.25
CA ALA A 152 4.45 -25.46 -24.34
C ALA A 152 3.05 -26.03 -24.61
N SER A 153 3.03 -27.33 -24.91
CA SER A 153 1.89 -28.21 -24.61
C SER A 153 2.14 -28.83 -23.25
N PHE A 154 1.45 -28.34 -22.22
CA PHE A 154 1.59 -28.77 -20.83
C PHE A 154 0.93 -30.15 -20.58
N GLY A 155 0.04 -30.59 -21.49
CA GLY A 155 -0.64 -31.88 -21.43
C GLY A 155 -2.11 -31.76 -21.03
N ASP A 156 -2.82 -32.89 -21.01
CA ASP A 156 -4.26 -32.93 -20.68
C ASP A 156 -4.51 -32.87 -19.16
N ASP A 157 -3.56 -33.34 -18.36
CA ASP A 157 -3.59 -33.33 -16.89
C ASP A 157 -2.60 -32.31 -16.33
N TYR A 158 -2.84 -31.83 -15.11
CA TYR A 158 -1.90 -30.96 -14.40
C TYR A 158 -0.56 -31.66 -14.17
N ARG A 159 0.53 -30.95 -14.49
CA ARG A 159 1.91 -31.40 -14.27
C ARG A 159 2.73 -30.30 -13.61
N PRO A 160 3.72 -30.65 -12.77
CA PRO A 160 4.65 -29.68 -12.20
C PRO A 160 5.32 -28.85 -13.30
N LEU A 161 5.35 -27.52 -13.12
CA LEU A 161 5.97 -26.60 -14.06
C LEU A 161 7.20 -25.92 -13.44
N ALA A 162 7.05 -25.37 -12.24
CA ALA A 162 8.12 -24.69 -11.54
C ALA A 162 7.81 -24.54 -10.04
N GLN A 163 8.82 -24.13 -9.27
CA GLN A 163 8.73 -23.90 -7.84
C GLN A 163 9.57 -22.69 -7.40
N TRP A 164 9.10 -21.97 -6.38
CA TRP A 164 9.88 -20.94 -5.69
C TRP A 164 10.69 -21.55 -4.54
N ARG A 165 11.78 -20.89 -4.14
CA ARG A 165 12.54 -21.31 -2.96
C ARG A 165 11.71 -21.18 -1.68
N MET A 166 12.06 -22.03 -0.73
CA MET A 166 11.53 -22.04 0.64
C MET A 166 11.67 -20.66 1.29
N ALA A 167 10.58 -20.16 1.86
CA ALA A 167 10.61 -19.05 2.79
C ALA A 167 10.32 -19.55 4.20
N TYR A 168 11.14 -19.11 5.17
CA TYR A 168 10.89 -19.33 6.59
C TYR A 168 9.97 -18.23 7.13
N TRP A 169 8.99 -18.62 7.94
CA TRP A 169 8.11 -17.68 8.64
C TRP A 169 8.02 -17.99 10.12
N ASP A 170 8.34 -16.97 10.92
CA ASP A 170 8.10 -16.96 12.37
C ASP A 170 6.70 -16.39 12.63
N SER A 171 5.66 -17.18 12.35
CA SER A 171 4.29 -16.78 12.66
C SER A 171 3.42 -17.99 12.96
N LYS A 172 2.88 -18.00 14.18
CA LYS A 172 2.14 -19.12 14.77
C LYS A 172 0.68 -18.76 14.91
N ASP A 173 -0.18 -19.73 14.66
CA ASP A 173 -1.63 -19.62 14.84
C ASP A 173 -2.23 -18.37 14.16
N ILE A 174 -1.73 -18.04 12.96
CA ILE A 174 -2.25 -16.94 12.14
C ILE A 174 -2.76 -17.45 10.80
N GLU A 175 -3.58 -16.63 10.16
CA GLU A 175 -3.97 -16.83 8.77
C GLU A 175 -3.04 -16.03 7.86
N MET A 176 -2.56 -16.68 6.81
CA MET A 176 -1.74 -16.11 5.76
C MET A 176 -2.49 -16.15 4.44
N GLU A 177 -2.07 -15.34 3.48
CA GLU A 177 -2.58 -15.34 2.11
C GLU A 177 -1.46 -15.43 1.10
N ALA A 178 -1.72 -16.12 -0.01
CA ALA A 178 -0.86 -16.24 -1.17
C ALA A 178 -1.57 -15.69 -2.42
N LEU A 179 -0.89 -14.86 -3.19
CA LEU A 179 -1.38 -14.34 -4.46
C LEU A 179 -0.26 -14.41 -5.52
N PRO A 180 -0.39 -15.27 -6.53
CA PRO A 180 0.58 -15.33 -7.61
C PRO A 180 0.35 -14.26 -8.69
N GLU A 181 1.43 -13.67 -9.18
CA GLU A 181 1.44 -12.85 -10.39
C GLU A 181 1.51 -13.76 -11.61
N GLN A 182 0.57 -13.62 -12.54
CA GLN A 182 0.54 -14.42 -13.76
C GLN A 182 -0.30 -13.79 -14.87
N ARG A 183 -0.01 -14.19 -16.11
CA ARG A 183 -0.79 -13.81 -17.29
C ARG A 183 -0.73 -14.89 -18.37
N VAL A 184 -1.87 -15.46 -18.71
CA VAL A 184 -2.01 -16.30 -19.92
C VAL A 184 -2.05 -15.38 -21.13
N LEU A 185 -1.08 -15.53 -22.03
CA LEU A 185 -0.97 -14.73 -23.25
C LEU A 185 -1.70 -15.37 -24.42
N GLU A 186 -1.64 -16.70 -24.53
CA GLU A 186 -2.18 -17.44 -25.67
C GLU A 186 -2.63 -18.85 -25.23
N GLY A 187 -3.65 -19.38 -25.91
CA GLY A 187 -4.10 -20.76 -25.73
C GLY A 187 -5.02 -20.94 -24.53
N ASN A 188 -5.09 -22.18 -24.03
CA ASN A 188 -6.00 -22.60 -22.95
C ASN A 188 -5.24 -23.10 -21.72
N VAL A 189 -4.13 -22.44 -21.38
CA VAL A 189 -3.31 -22.78 -20.22
C VAL A 189 -4.13 -22.60 -18.94
N GLN A 190 -4.15 -23.63 -18.11
CA GLN A 190 -4.71 -23.56 -16.76
C GLN A 190 -3.60 -23.81 -15.76
N LEU A 191 -3.55 -22.98 -14.72
CA LEU A 191 -2.57 -23.10 -13.65
C LEU A 191 -3.23 -23.66 -12.38
N GLN A 192 -2.41 -24.30 -11.56
CA GLN A 192 -2.76 -24.74 -10.23
C GLN A 192 -1.56 -24.47 -9.31
N TYR A 193 -1.79 -23.78 -8.22
CA TYR A 193 -0.75 -23.42 -7.24
C TYR A 193 -0.89 -24.28 -6.01
N HIS A 194 0.23 -24.80 -5.52
CA HIS A 194 0.31 -25.64 -4.34
C HIS A 194 1.16 -24.90 -3.29
N VAL A 195 0.53 -24.51 -2.18
CA VAL A 195 1.23 -23.95 -1.02
C VAL A 195 1.40 -25.07 0.00
N CYS A 196 2.65 -25.49 0.20
CA CYS A 196 3.01 -26.56 1.12
C CYS A 196 3.64 -25.98 2.38
N ILE A 197 3.11 -26.35 3.53
CA ILE A 197 3.67 -26.04 4.85
C ILE A 197 4.51 -27.22 5.29
N LEU A 198 5.79 -26.99 5.57
CA LEU A 198 6.68 -28.03 6.07
C LEU A 198 6.95 -27.90 7.58
N ASP A 199 7.08 -29.05 8.24
CA ASP A 199 7.77 -29.20 9.51
C ASP A 199 9.25 -29.53 9.24
N GLY A 200 10.16 -28.71 9.77
CA GLY A 200 11.58 -28.75 9.40
C GLY A 200 11.80 -28.51 7.90
N LEU A 201 12.63 -29.34 7.25
CA LEU A 201 13.05 -29.14 5.85
C LEU A 201 12.35 -30.05 4.83
N THR A 202 11.62 -31.07 5.27
CA THR A 202 11.18 -32.15 4.36
C THR A 202 9.79 -32.71 4.64
N GLU A 203 9.24 -32.58 5.84
CA GLU A 203 7.96 -33.20 6.18
C GLU A 203 6.81 -32.24 5.85
N VAL A 204 5.93 -32.63 4.92
CA VAL A 204 4.75 -31.81 4.57
C VAL A 204 3.69 -31.97 5.65
N LYS A 205 3.40 -30.89 6.38
CA LYS A 205 2.37 -30.82 7.42
C LYS A 205 0.99 -30.53 6.84
N ALA A 206 0.93 -29.64 5.86
CA ALA A 206 -0.30 -29.29 5.16
C ALA A 206 -0.01 -28.84 3.72
N GLU A 207 -1.00 -29.02 2.85
CA GLU A 207 -0.97 -28.58 1.46
C GLU A 207 -2.29 -27.91 1.11
N TYR A 208 -2.20 -26.73 0.52
CA TYR A 208 -3.32 -25.94 0.02
C TYR A 208 -3.19 -25.81 -1.49
N VAL A 209 -4.25 -26.14 -2.22
CA VAL A 209 -4.26 -26.17 -3.68
C VAL A 209 -5.26 -25.16 -4.21
N PHE A 210 -4.80 -24.28 -5.10
CA PHE A 210 -5.60 -23.20 -5.69
C PHE A 210 -5.63 -23.34 -7.22
N ASP A 211 -6.80 -23.34 -7.84
CA ASP A 211 -6.98 -23.46 -9.28
C ASP A 211 -8.15 -22.62 -9.81
N GLY A 212 -8.43 -22.71 -11.12
CA GLY A 212 -9.58 -22.02 -11.71
C GLY A 212 -9.47 -20.49 -11.64
N ASP A 213 -10.48 -19.83 -11.07
CA ASP A 213 -10.49 -18.38 -10.87
C ASP A 213 -9.77 -17.96 -9.57
N ASP A 214 -9.53 -18.90 -8.65
CA ASP A 214 -8.93 -18.65 -7.34
C ASP A 214 -7.49 -18.14 -7.46
N VAL A 215 -6.78 -18.54 -8.51
CA VAL A 215 -5.40 -18.11 -8.80
C VAL A 215 -5.27 -16.61 -9.13
N PHE A 216 -6.38 -15.88 -9.24
CA PHE A 216 -6.42 -14.44 -9.46
C PHE A 216 -6.85 -13.64 -8.22
N GLN A 217 -7.07 -14.30 -7.08
CA GLN A 217 -7.47 -13.69 -5.81
C GLN A 217 -6.54 -14.17 -4.68
N PRO A 218 -6.38 -13.40 -3.60
CA PRO A 218 -5.65 -13.87 -2.43
C PRO A 218 -6.26 -15.15 -1.89
N GLN A 219 -5.42 -16.17 -1.71
CA GLN A 219 -5.84 -17.48 -1.22
C GLN A 219 -5.30 -17.76 0.16
N HIS A 220 -6.16 -18.22 1.05
CA HIS A 220 -5.87 -18.29 2.48
C HIS A 220 -5.30 -19.65 2.89
N PHE A 221 -4.37 -19.62 3.83
CA PHE A 221 -3.83 -20.80 4.50
C PHE A 221 -3.49 -20.51 5.95
N GLU A 222 -3.67 -21.49 6.83
CA GLU A 222 -3.42 -21.32 8.27
C GLU A 222 -2.01 -21.80 8.64
N THR A 223 -1.35 -21.05 9.52
CA THR A 223 -0.14 -21.49 10.19
C THR A 223 -0.50 -22.24 11.47
N GLY A 224 0.29 -23.27 11.80
CA GLY A 224 0.10 -24.04 13.03
C GLY A 224 0.77 -23.38 14.25
N PRO A 225 0.86 -24.10 15.38
CA PRO A 225 1.46 -23.60 16.61
C PRO A 225 3.01 -23.56 16.58
N ASP A 226 3.61 -23.99 15.48
CA ASP A 226 5.06 -24.11 15.30
C ASP A 226 5.52 -23.17 14.17
N ASP A 227 6.81 -22.84 14.17
CA ASP A 227 7.40 -22.10 13.05
C ASP A 227 7.30 -22.93 11.77
N ILE A 228 7.07 -22.27 10.64
CA ILE A 228 6.81 -22.96 9.38
C ILE A 228 7.76 -22.56 8.27
N ASN A 229 8.04 -23.52 7.39
CA ASN A 229 8.62 -23.26 6.08
C ASN A 229 7.53 -23.37 5.02
N VAL A 230 7.39 -22.34 4.19
CA VAL A 230 6.41 -22.28 3.11
C VAL A 230 7.09 -22.53 1.78
N TYR A 231 6.54 -23.46 1.01
CA TYR A 231 6.92 -23.76 -0.36
C TYR A 231 5.74 -23.49 -1.29
N VAL A 232 6.02 -22.90 -2.44
CA VAL A 232 5.01 -22.69 -3.49
C VAL A 232 5.46 -23.37 -4.76
N ASN A 233 4.58 -24.21 -5.32
CA ASN A 233 4.77 -24.88 -6.60
C ASN A 233 3.65 -24.47 -7.55
N VAL A 234 3.98 -24.36 -8.84
CA VAL A 234 2.99 -24.13 -9.89
C VAL A 234 2.96 -25.32 -10.83
N TRP A 235 1.75 -25.77 -11.12
CA TRP A 235 1.42 -26.84 -12.04
C TRP A 235 0.63 -26.25 -13.20
N ALA A 236 0.75 -26.85 -14.38
CA ALA A 236 0.05 -26.39 -15.57
C ALA A 236 -0.52 -27.55 -16.40
N LYS A 237 -1.60 -27.26 -17.13
CA LYS A 237 -2.14 -28.11 -18.19
C LYS A 237 -2.65 -27.26 -19.36
N GLY A 238 -3.03 -27.91 -20.46
CA GLY A 238 -3.45 -27.26 -21.69
C GLY A 238 -2.27 -26.97 -22.63
N THR A 239 -2.44 -25.99 -23.52
CA THR A 239 -1.41 -25.60 -24.49
C THR A 239 -1.45 -24.10 -24.69
N GLY A 240 -0.28 -23.46 -24.76
CA GLY A 240 -0.21 -22.03 -25.01
C GLY A 240 1.04 -21.37 -24.45
N THR A 241 0.90 -20.08 -24.15
CA THR A 241 1.97 -19.23 -23.61
C THR A 241 1.48 -18.55 -22.34
N VAL A 242 2.26 -18.65 -21.25
CA VAL A 242 1.95 -18.04 -19.96
C VAL A 242 3.18 -17.35 -19.38
N ASN A 243 2.99 -16.17 -18.79
CA ASN A 243 3.99 -15.52 -17.96
C ASN A 243 3.68 -15.81 -16.50
N ILE A 244 4.69 -16.20 -15.72
CA ILE A 244 4.59 -16.46 -14.28
C ILE A 244 5.58 -15.54 -13.57
N GLY A 245 5.04 -14.67 -12.71
CA GLY A 245 5.76 -13.67 -11.93
C GLY A 245 5.96 -14.09 -10.48
N SER A 246 6.04 -13.13 -9.56
CA SER A 246 6.28 -13.41 -8.14
C SER A 246 5.04 -13.98 -7.44
N VAL A 247 5.21 -14.56 -6.24
CA VAL A 247 4.08 -14.87 -5.35
C VAL A 247 4.12 -13.94 -4.14
N HIS A 248 3.09 -13.13 -3.97
CA HIS A 248 2.90 -12.33 -2.76
C HIS A 248 2.46 -13.25 -1.63
N ILE A 249 3.16 -13.19 -0.50
CA ILE A 249 2.79 -13.89 0.72
C ILE A 249 2.61 -12.84 1.82
N ARG A 250 1.42 -12.77 2.42
CA ARG A 250 1.06 -11.74 3.41
C ARG A 250 0.35 -12.39 4.59
N GLN A 251 0.43 -11.75 5.75
CA GLN A 251 -0.48 -12.08 6.85
C GLN A 251 -1.88 -11.56 6.49
N SER A 252 -2.84 -12.47 6.50
CA SER A 252 -4.22 -12.19 6.13
C SER A 252 -4.87 -11.27 7.17
N ARG A 253 -5.75 -10.39 6.69
CA ARG A 253 -6.73 -9.70 7.55
C ARG A 253 -8.14 -10.23 7.29
N GLY A 254 -8.26 -11.43 6.75
CA GLY A 254 -9.50 -11.98 6.22
C GLY A 254 -10.13 -11.01 5.24
N GLY A 255 -11.37 -10.62 5.47
CA GLY A 255 -12.08 -9.61 4.67
C GLY A 255 -11.85 -8.16 5.07
N PHE A 256 -10.96 -7.86 6.02
CA PHE A 256 -10.84 -6.54 6.63
C PHE A 256 -9.82 -5.60 5.97
N GLY A 257 -8.95 -6.10 5.08
CA GLY A 257 -8.14 -5.26 4.18
C GLY A 257 -6.73 -5.78 3.84
N ASP A 258 -6.12 -5.18 2.82
CA ASP A 258 -4.76 -5.53 2.34
C ASP A 258 -3.67 -4.88 3.20
N LEU A 259 -2.88 -5.70 3.91
CA LEU A 259 -1.76 -5.34 4.82
C LEU A 259 -2.12 -4.48 6.04
N MET A 260 -3.09 -3.57 5.92
CA MET A 260 -3.70 -2.79 7.00
C MET A 260 -5.22 -2.95 6.94
N VAL A 261 -5.89 -2.80 8.10
CA VAL A 261 -7.36 -2.76 8.13
C VAL A 261 -7.83 -1.57 7.28
N GLY A 262 -8.78 -1.83 6.38
CA GLY A 262 -9.26 -0.88 5.38
C GLY A 262 -8.36 -0.69 4.16
N GLY A 263 -7.21 -1.35 4.12
CA GLY A 263 -6.36 -1.42 2.93
C GLY A 263 -7.09 -2.12 1.79
N LYS A 264 -6.84 -1.65 0.57
CA LYS A 264 -7.43 -2.17 -0.67
C LYS A 264 -6.39 -2.17 -1.77
N HIS A 265 -6.71 -2.76 -2.91
CA HIS A 265 -5.82 -2.76 -4.07
C HIS A 265 -6.53 -2.41 -5.38
N ILE A 266 -5.71 -2.01 -6.34
CA ILE A 266 -5.99 -1.95 -7.78
C ILE A 266 -5.14 -3.04 -8.42
N SER A 267 -5.74 -3.88 -9.25
CA SER A 267 -5.00 -4.87 -10.05
C SER A 267 -4.78 -4.36 -11.46
N ASP A 268 -3.66 -4.75 -12.07
CA ASP A 268 -3.36 -4.53 -13.49
C ASP A 268 -3.37 -5.86 -14.27
N PRO A 269 -4.53 -6.31 -14.80
CA PRO A 269 -4.63 -7.58 -15.51
C PRO A 269 -3.77 -7.66 -16.77
N GLU A 270 -3.35 -6.50 -17.30
CA GLU A 270 -2.47 -6.46 -18.46
C GLU A 270 -1.01 -6.70 -18.04
N ASN A 271 -0.65 -6.44 -16.79
CA ASN A 271 0.72 -6.62 -16.28
C ASN A 271 0.72 -7.57 -15.08
N LEU A 272 0.53 -8.87 -15.39
CA LEU A 272 0.61 -9.99 -14.45
C LEU A 272 -0.37 -9.94 -13.27
N ASN A 273 -1.44 -9.14 -13.35
CA ASN A 273 -2.32 -8.82 -12.22
C ASN A 273 -1.60 -8.13 -11.06
N GLY A 274 -0.49 -7.43 -11.35
CA GLY A 274 0.28 -6.70 -10.36
C GLY A 274 -0.58 -5.67 -9.61
N GLN A 275 -0.29 -5.49 -8.31
CA GLN A 275 -1.15 -4.71 -7.40
C GLN A 275 -0.54 -3.36 -6.99
N ILE A 276 -1.37 -2.32 -7.03
CA ILE A 276 -1.17 -1.06 -6.31
C ILE A 276 -2.10 -1.06 -5.10
N LEU A 277 -1.52 -1.00 -3.91
CA LEU A 277 -2.28 -0.92 -2.67
C LEU A 277 -2.64 0.53 -2.33
N TYR A 278 -3.78 0.74 -1.70
CA TYR A 278 -4.18 2.03 -1.16
C TYR A 278 -4.93 1.91 0.17
N LEU A 279 -4.71 2.88 1.06
CA LEU A 279 -5.37 2.98 2.36
C LEU A 279 -5.91 4.39 2.57
N PHE A 280 -7.23 4.51 2.62
CA PHE A 280 -7.91 5.78 2.92
C PHE A 280 -8.19 5.91 4.42
N ASN A 281 -7.93 7.10 4.98
CA ASN A 281 -8.30 7.46 6.33
C ASN A 281 -9.00 8.83 6.32
N ALA A 282 -10.24 8.85 6.83
CA ALA A 282 -11.07 10.06 6.83
C ALA A 282 -10.57 11.17 7.77
N GLY A 283 -9.63 10.88 8.69
CA GLY A 283 -9.08 11.86 9.63
C GLY A 283 -10.17 12.62 10.40
N ASP A 284 -10.01 13.94 10.49
CA ASP A 284 -10.97 14.89 11.06
C ASP A 284 -12.03 15.37 10.04
N MET A 285 -12.02 14.82 8.83
CA MET A 285 -12.90 15.18 7.70
C MET A 285 -12.82 16.65 7.26
N LYS A 286 -11.77 17.38 7.66
CA LYS A 286 -11.53 18.76 7.22
C LYS A 286 -10.42 18.82 6.17
N PRO A 287 -10.44 19.77 5.23
CA PRO A 287 -9.39 19.91 4.22
C PRO A 287 -7.98 20.04 4.80
N PRO A 288 -6.92 19.59 4.11
CA PRO A 288 -6.94 18.94 2.78
C PRO A 288 -6.98 17.40 2.87
N LEU A 289 -7.19 16.74 1.72
CA LEU A 289 -6.80 15.34 1.53
C LEU A 289 -5.31 15.27 1.21
N ASN A 290 -4.56 14.52 2.03
CA ASN A 290 -3.13 14.32 1.87
C ASN A 290 -2.86 12.95 1.25
N VAL A 291 -2.43 12.93 -0.01
CA VAL A 291 -2.05 11.69 -0.71
C VAL A 291 -0.54 11.51 -0.61
N TYR A 292 -0.11 10.39 -0.04
CA TYR A 292 1.31 10.02 0.04
C TYR A 292 1.57 8.75 -0.77
N PHE A 293 2.41 8.88 -1.79
CA PHE A 293 2.93 7.76 -2.56
C PHE A 293 4.17 7.21 -1.84
N SER A 294 4.15 5.92 -1.54
CA SER A 294 5.24 5.22 -0.84
C SER A 294 6.51 5.16 -1.69
N GLY A 295 7.66 5.16 -1.05
CA GLY A 295 8.95 4.85 -1.67
C GLY A 295 9.10 3.36 -2.01
N TYR A 296 10.24 3.03 -2.60
CA TYR A 296 10.62 1.64 -2.91
C TYR A 296 10.73 0.80 -1.63
N ARG A 297 10.26 -0.46 -1.70
CA ARG A 297 10.40 -1.43 -0.60
C ARG A 297 10.18 -2.88 -1.04
N GLU A 298 11.12 -3.74 -0.67
CA GLU A 298 10.99 -5.20 -0.84
C GLU A 298 9.93 -5.79 0.10
N THR A 299 9.94 -5.37 1.36
CA THR A 299 8.90 -5.73 2.32
C THR A 299 7.63 -4.95 1.99
N GLN A 300 6.53 -5.67 1.80
CA GLN A 300 5.29 -5.06 1.35
C GLN A 300 4.64 -4.28 2.49
N GLY A 301 4.11 -3.10 2.17
CA GLY A 301 3.36 -2.28 3.11
C GLY A 301 3.24 -0.82 2.68
N TYR A 302 2.46 -0.06 3.42
CA TYR A 302 2.35 1.39 3.28
C TYR A 302 3.50 2.09 4.00
N GLU A 303 4.20 3.00 3.31
CA GLU A 303 5.20 3.86 3.93
C GLU A 303 4.52 5.13 4.46
N GLY A 304 5.11 5.78 5.47
CA GLY A 304 4.70 7.12 5.88
C GLY A 304 3.43 7.20 6.73
N PHE A 305 2.80 6.07 7.08
CA PHE A 305 1.56 6.03 7.87
C PHE A 305 1.62 6.95 9.11
N PHE A 306 2.59 6.74 9.99
CA PHE A 306 2.73 7.55 11.21
C PHE A 306 3.09 9.01 10.94
N MET A 307 3.82 9.29 9.85
CA MET A 307 4.20 10.64 9.48
C MET A 307 2.97 11.43 9.04
N ILE A 308 2.19 10.86 8.13
CA ILE A 308 0.98 11.50 7.59
C ILE A 308 -0.13 11.55 8.65
N GLN A 309 -0.28 10.51 9.48
CA GLN A 309 -1.27 10.51 10.56
C GLN A 309 -1.09 11.69 11.54
N LYS A 310 0.16 12.06 11.85
CA LYS A 310 0.47 13.21 12.72
C LYS A 310 0.06 14.57 12.13
N MET A 311 -0.30 14.61 10.85
CA MET A 311 -0.82 15.82 10.21
C MET A 311 -2.28 16.12 10.57
N ASN A 312 -2.94 15.24 11.35
CA ASN A 312 -4.30 15.41 11.88
C ASN A 312 -5.32 15.81 10.81
N SER A 313 -5.21 15.23 9.62
CA SER A 313 -6.05 15.52 8.45
C SER A 313 -6.36 14.25 7.68
N PRO A 314 -7.38 14.25 6.81
CA PRO A 314 -7.68 13.12 5.95
C PRO A 314 -6.47 12.76 5.07
N PHE A 315 -6.26 11.47 4.85
CA PHE A 315 -5.15 11.01 4.04
C PHE A 315 -5.44 9.76 3.23
N LEU A 316 -4.64 9.56 2.20
CA LEU A 316 -4.61 8.38 1.36
C LEU A 316 -3.15 7.96 1.18
N LEU A 317 -2.82 6.74 1.60
CA LEU A 317 -1.52 6.14 1.28
C LEU A 317 -1.68 5.30 0.02
N ILE A 318 -0.70 5.36 -0.87
CA ILE A 318 -0.63 4.53 -2.08
C ILE A 318 0.73 3.82 -2.08
N ALA A 319 0.76 2.52 -2.32
CA ALA A 319 1.98 1.71 -2.34
C ALA A 319 1.99 0.78 -3.55
N ASP A 320 3.13 0.74 -4.25
CA ASP A 320 3.32 -0.14 -5.40
C ASP A 320 4.01 -1.43 -4.95
N THR A 321 3.35 -2.58 -5.14
CA THR A 321 3.89 -3.88 -4.71
C THR A 321 4.50 -4.70 -5.84
N ARG A 322 4.50 -4.17 -7.08
CA ARG A 322 5.02 -4.85 -8.28
C ARG A 322 6.55 -4.86 -8.29
N PHE A 323 7.14 -5.60 -9.23
CA PHE A 323 8.60 -5.74 -9.39
C PHE A 323 9.30 -6.18 -8.09
N GLU A 324 10.54 -5.78 -7.83
CA GLU A 324 11.23 -6.10 -6.58
C GLU A 324 10.64 -5.29 -5.40
N GLY A 325 10.36 -4.00 -5.60
CA GLY A 325 9.84 -3.13 -4.56
C GLY A 325 9.06 -1.90 -5.05
N GLY A 326 8.50 -1.97 -6.26
CA GLY A 326 7.63 -0.95 -6.86
C GLY A 326 8.04 -0.58 -8.29
N GLY A 327 7.04 -0.36 -9.15
CA GLY A 327 7.18 0.02 -10.55
C GLY A 327 6.84 1.48 -10.84
N PHE A 328 7.16 2.39 -9.91
CA PHE A 328 6.96 3.85 -10.07
C PHE A 328 5.52 4.28 -10.38
N TYR A 329 4.52 3.46 -10.04
CA TYR A 329 3.10 3.76 -10.24
C TYR A 329 2.67 3.97 -11.70
N ILE A 330 3.48 3.53 -12.68
CA ILE A 330 3.12 3.52 -14.11
C ILE A 330 2.79 2.10 -14.56
N GLY A 331 2.00 1.95 -15.62
CA GLY A 331 1.60 0.64 -16.12
C GLY A 331 0.59 0.74 -17.26
N SER A 332 -0.41 -0.14 -17.28
CA SER A 332 -1.49 0.01 -18.26
C SER A 332 -2.28 1.30 -18.03
N GLU A 333 -2.88 1.84 -19.08
CA GLU A 333 -3.75 3.03 -18.97
C GLU A 333 -4.86 2.83 -17.92
N LYS A 334 -5.39 1.60 -17.81
CA LYS A 334 -6.40 1.24 -16.80
C LYS A 334 -5.87 1.35 -15.38
N LEU A 335 -4.62 0.93 -15.13
CA LEU A 335 -3.98 1.07 -13.82
C LEU A 335 -3.83 2.55 -13.45
N GLU A 336 -3.30 3.36 -14.38
CA GLU A 336 -3.08 4.79 -14.15
C GLU A 336 -4.40 5.54 -13.94
N ASP A 337 -5.43 5.18 -14.71
CA ASP A 337 -6.79 5.71 -14.54
C ASP A 337 -7.39 5.33 -13.19
N ALA A 338 -7.21 4.09 -12.75
CA ALA A 338 -7.70 3.62 -11.46
C ALA A 338 -7.03 4.35 -10.29
N ILE A 339 -5.73 4.65 -10.36
CA ILE A 339 -5.04 5.47 -9.34
C ILE A 339 -5.68 6.85 -9.22
N VAL A 340 -5.92 7.53 -10.36
CA VAL A 340 -6.61 8.83 -10.37
C VAL A 340 -8.03 8.70 -9.82
N GLN A 341 -8.78 7.67 -10.21
CA GLN A 341 -10.14 7.44 -9.73
C GLN A 341 -10.20 7.23 -8.21
N VAL A 342 -9.25 6.50 -7.62
CA VAL A 342 -9.20 6.30 -6.16
C VAL A 342 -8.99 7.63 -5.43
N ILE A 343 -8.14 8.51 -5.95
CA ILE A 343 -7.91 9.85 -5.37
C ILE A 343 -9.18 10.72 -5.52
N GLU A 344 -9.80 10.75 -6.69
CA GLU A 344 -11.03 11.50 -6.96
C GLU A 344 -12.21 11.02 -6.09
N GLN A 345 -12.38 9.69 -5.95
CA GLN A 345 -13.39 9.12 -5.08
C GLN A 345 -13.13 9.47 -3.61
N SER A 346 -11.87 9.53 -3.19
CA SER A 346 -11.50 9.94 -1.83
C SER A 346 -11.86 11.42 -1.58
N LEU A 347 -11.62 12.31 -2.55
CA LEU A 347 -12.09 13.70 -2.49
C LEU A 347 -13.61 13.78 -2.45
N GLN A 348 -14.31 13.02 -3.29
CA GLN A 348 -15.77 12.99 -3.34
C GLN A 348 -16.38 12.53 -2.01
N ARG A 349 -15.82 11.48 -1.39
CA ARG A 349 -16.24 10.97 -0.08
C ARG A 349 -16.12 12.03 1.03
N LEU A 350 -15.13 12.92 0.94
CA LEU A 350 -14.89 14.03 1.87
C LEU A 350 -15.60 15.33 1.45
N ASN A 351 -16.23 15.34 0.26
CA ASN A 351 -16.77 16.55 -0.37
C ASN A 351 -15.70 17.66 -0.56
N PHE A 352 -14.48 17.26 -0.90
CA PHE A 352 -13.36 18.16 -1.17
C PHE A 352 -13.16 18.41 -2.67
N LYS A 353 -12.41 19.46 -2.98
CA LYS A 353 -12.03 19.86 -4.34
C LYS A 353 -10.53 19.66 -4.58
N HIS A 354 -10.09 19.82 -5.82
CA HIS A 354 -8.67 19.71 -6.21
C HIS A 354 -7.77 20.75 -5.52
N ASP A 355 -8.28 21.94 -5.23
CA ASP A 355 -7.59 22.97 -4.43
C ASP A 355 -7.54 22.64 -2.91
N GLN A 356 -8.02 21.46 -2.53
CA GLN A 356 -7.96 20.87 -1.19
C GLN A 356 -7.23 19.52 -1.21
N LEU A 357 -6.39 19.29 -2.23
CA LEU A 357 -5.58 18.09 -2.42
C LEU A 357 -4.09 18.44 -2.31
N ILE A 358 -3.35 17.66 -1.52
CA ILE A 358 -1.88 17.68 -1.53
C ILE A 358 -1.38 16.31 -1.98
N LEU A 359 -0.52 16.29 -2.99
CA LEU A 359 0.19 15.08 -3.41
C LEU A 359 1.61 15.10 -2.86
N SER A 360 2.12 13.96 -2.40
CA SER A 360 3.47 13.91 -1.85
C SER A 360 4.13 12.54 -1.96
N GLY A 361 5.45 12.56 -1.85
CA GLY A 361 6.25 11.34 -1.84
C GLY A 361 7.74 11.62 -1.59
N LEU A 362 8.46 10.55 -1.30
CA LEU A 362 9.91 10.54 -1.13
C LEU A 362 10.52 9.51 -2.10
N SER A 363 11.65 9.85 -2.73
CA SER A 363 12.32 8.95 -3.69
C SER A 363 11.34 8.44 -4.76
N MET A 364 11.14 7.13 -4.93
CA MET A 364 10.17 6.54 -5.88
C MET A 364 8.77 7.17 -5.79
N GLY A 365 8.28 7.50 -4.59
CA GLY A 365 6.97 8.12 -4.39
C GLY A 365 6.83 9.50 -5.05
N THR A 366 7.95 10.20 -5.27
CA THR A 366 7.93 11.50 -5.94
C THR A 366 7.47 11.40 -7.38
N PHE A 367 7.77 10.29 -8.06
CA PHE A 367 7.33 10.05 -9.42
C PHE A 367 5.80 10.06 -9.47
N GLY A 368 5.14 9.23 -8.66
CA GLY A 368 3.68 9.18 -8.59
C GLY A 368 3.07 10.54 -8.23
N ALA A 369 3.61 11.22 -7.20
CA ALA A 369 3.12 12.52 -6.79
C ALA A 369 3.21 13.60 -7.89
N LEU A 370 4.31 13.64 -8.64
CA LEU A 370 4.52 14.62 -9.71
C LEU A 370 3.76 14.23 -10.98
N TYR A 371 3.82 12.96 -11.38
CA TYR A 371 3.20 12.42 -12.59
C TYR A 371 1.68 12.60 -12.56
N TYR A 372 1.03 12.18 -11.47
CA TYR A 372 -0.43 12.28 -11.33
C TYR A 372 -0.94 13.69 -11.04
N ALA A 373 -0.08 14.62 -10.60
CA ALA A 373 -0.46 16.03 -10.45
C ALA A 373 -0.99 16.61 -11.77
N ALA A 374 -0.49 16.13 -12.92
CA ALA A 374 -0.93 16.59 -14.23
C ALA A 374 -2.41 16.32 -14.51
N ARG A 375 -3.00 15.31 -13.85
CA ARG A 375 -4.40 14.92 -14.00
C ARG A 375 -5.29 15.42 -12.85
N LEU A 376 -4.68 15.78 -11.72
CA LEU A 376 -5.39 16.09 -10.47
C LEU A 376 -5.34 17.57 -10.06
N ASN A 377 -4.48 18.39 -10.69
CA ASN A 377 -4.34 19.83 -10.44
C ASN A 377 -4.40 20.21 -8.93
N PRO A 378 -3.51 19.63 -8.09
CA PRO A 378 -3.58 19.77 -6.65
C PRO A 378 -3.23 21.19 -6.18
N TYR A 379 -3.61 21.52 -4.94
CA TYR A 379 -3.13 22.73 -4.23
C TYR A 379 -1.61 22.74 -4.12
N ALA A 380 -1.02 21.60 -3.77
CA ALA A 380 0.42 21.48 -3.65
C ALA A 380 0.94 20.08 -4.01
N VAL A 381 2.20 20.05 -4.45
CA VAL A 381 2.99 18.82 -4.58
C VAL A 381 4.25 18.93 -3.73
N VAL A 382 4.45 17.99 -2.81
CA VAL A 382 5.63 17.92 -1.95
C VAL A 382 6.47 16.70 -2.35
N ALA A 383 7.53 16.93 -3.11
CA ALA A 383 8.42 15.89 -3.60
C ALA A 383 9.80 16.06 -2.98
N SER A 384 10.35 15.02 -2.33
CA SER A 384 11.76 15.07 -1.95
C SER A 384 12.58 13.89 -2.44
N LYS A 385 13.79 14.20 -2.91
CA LYS A 385 14.64 13.37 -3.76
C LYS A 385 13.88 12.95 -5.02
N PRO A 386 13.52 13.94 -5.87
CA PRO A 386 12.69 13.68 -7.05
C PRO A 386 13.39 12.69 -7.98
N LEU A 387 12.64 11.71 -8.46
CA LEU A 387 13.05 10.73 -9.46
C LEU A 387 12.03 10.82 -10.60
N ILE A 388 12.40 11.36 -11.75
CA ILE A 388 11.51 11.57 -12.91
C ILE A 388 12.02 10.88 -14.18
N HIS A 389 13.31 10.53 -14.23
CA HIS A 389 13.97 9.88 -15.36
C HIS A 389 14.26 8.42 -15.06
N ILE A 390 13.23 7.55 -15.10
CA ILE A 390 13.40 6.12 -14.77
C ILE A 390 14.38 5.42 -15.73
N GLY A 391 14.40 5.79 -17.01
CA GLY A 391 15.38 5.29 -17.97
C GLY A 391 16.81 5.67 -17.59
N THR A 392 17.04 6.93 -17.19
CA THR A 392 18.35 7.40 -16.73
C THR A 392 18.78 6.68 -15.46
N ILE A 393 17.85 6.44 -14.53
CA ILE A 393 18.09 5.64 -13.33
C ILE A 393 18.56 4.22 -13.70
N ALA A 394 17.90 3.59 -14.67
CA ALA A 394 18.27 2.28 -15.19
C ALA A 394 19.66 2.29 -15.84
N GLU A 395 20.01 3.32 -16.61
CA GLU A 395 21.36 3.45 -17.18
C GLU A 395 22.43 3.68 -16.08
N ASN A 396 22.10 4.47 -15.07
CA ASN A 396 22.99 4.77 -13.94
C ASN A 396 23.33 3.54 -13.11
N PHE A 397 22.52 2.48 -13.13
CA PHE A 397 22.87 1.19 -12.51
C PHE A 397 24.21 0.65 -13.03
N ARG A 398 24.50 0.80 -14.34
CA ARG A 398 25.77 0.31 -14.93
C ARG A 398 26.98 1.13 -14.47
N ILE A 399 26.83 2.42 -14.23
CA ILE A 399 27.95 3.37 -14.13
C ILE A 399 28.11 3.93 -12.72
N ASN A 400 27.03 4.45 -12.14
CA ASN A 400 27.05 5.23 -10.91
C ASN A 400 26.68 4.39 -9.67
N ARG A 401 25.89 3.32 -9.85
CA ARG A 401 25.40 2.45 -8.76
C ARG A 401 25.39 0.96 -9.12
N PRO A 402 26.55 0.34 -9.45
CA PRO A 402 26.59 -1.10 -9.64
C PRO A 402 26.15 -1.81 -8.35
N ASP A 403 25.30 -2.83 -8.50
CA ASP A 403 24.78 -3.70 -7.44
C ASP A 403 23.79 -3.07 -6.43
N ASP A 404 23.15 -1.94 -6.75
CA ASP A 404 22.21 -1.26 -5.83
C ASP A 404 20.73 -1.41 -6.25
N PHE A 405 20.35 -0.88 -7.42
CA PHE A 405 18.95 -0.78 -7.84
C PHE A 405 18.67 -1.46 -9.18
N GLY A 406 18.85 -2.78 -9.21
CA GLY A 406 18.66 -3.60 -10.42
C GLY A 406 17.23 -3.56 -10.96
N THR A 407 16.23 -3.37 -10.10
CA THR A 407 14.81 -3.27 -10.48
C THR A 407 14.50 -2.20 -11.53
N ALA A 408 15.32 -1.15 -11.68
CA ALA A 408 15.11 -0.15 -12.73
C ALA A 408 15.32 -0.72 -14.15
N LEU A 409 16.22 -1.70 -14.30
CA LEU A 409 16.39 -2.41 -15.57
C LEU A 409 15.18 -3.27 -15.91
N ASP A 410 14.56 -3.87 -14.90
CA ASP A 410 13.33 -4.65 -15.06
C ASP A 410 12.16 -3.76 -15.47
N ILE A 411 12.02 -2.58 -14.86
CA ILE A 411 11.01 -1.57 -15.24
C ILE A 411 11.26 -1.07 -16.67
N LEU A 412 12.53 -0.82 -17.05
CA LEU A 412 12.89 -0.43 -18.41
C LEU A 412 12.47 -1.49 -19.44
N LEU A 413 12.78 -2.76 -19.14
CA LEU A 413 12.47 -3.88 -20.01
C LEU A 413 10.96 -4.12 -20.11
N ASP A 414 10.22 -4.01 -19.01
CA ASP A 414 8.77 -4.18 -18.98
C ASP A 414 8.07 -3.06 -19.77
N ALA A 415 8.46 -1.80 -19.57
CA ALA A 415 7.83 -0.65 -20.20
C ALA A 415 8.12 -0.55 -21.71
N THR A 416 9.32 -0.90 -22.16
CA THR A 416 9.77 -0.66 -23.55
C THR A 416 9.99 -1.92 -24.37
N GLY A 417 10.06 -3.09 -23.73
CA GLY A 417 10.41 -4.36 -24.35
C GLY A 417 11.88 -4.52 -24.75
N HIS A 418 12.73 -3.51 -24.51
CA HIS A 418 14.13 -3.49 -24.93
C HIS A 418 15.04 -2.84 -23.87
N ASN A 419 16.35 -2.91 -24.02
CA ASN A 419 17.33 -2.44 -23.01
C ASN A 419 18.48 -1.61 -23.60
N ASN A 420 18.18 -0.81 -24.63
CA ASN A 420 19.15 0.04 -25.31
C ASN A 420 18.94 1.53 -24.95
N SER A 421 19.82 2.41 -25.41
CA SER A 421 19.70 3.85 -25.11
C SER A 421 18.42 4.50 -25.62
N ALA A 422 17.80 3.99 -26.70
CA ALA A 422 16.51 4.51 -27.15
C ALA A 422 15.38 4.15 -26.17
N ALA A 423 15.45 2.98 -25.52
CA ALA A 423 14.52 2.62 -24.44
C ALA A 423 14.66 3.54 -23.22
N VAL A 424 15.89 3.97 -22.90
CA VAL A 424 16.16 4.94 -21.83
C VAL A 424 15.43 6.26 -22.11
N ASP A 425 15.59 6.80 -23.32
CA ASP A 425 14.93 8.04 -23.73
C ASP A 425 13.40 7.86 -23.78
N GLU A 426 12.90 6.76 -24.33
CA GLU A 426 11.47 6.43 -24.41
C GLU A 426 10.82 6.41 -23.02
N LEU A 427 11.46 5.75 -22.05
CA LEU A 427 10.92 5.67 -20.69
C LEU A 427 11.00 7.01 -19.95
N ASN A 428 12.07 7.79 -20.15
CA ASN A 428 12.15 9.15 -19.61
C ASN A 428 11.06 10.06 -20.17
N ASP A 429 10.74 9.91 -21.45
CA ASP A 429 9.72 10.70 -22.14
C ASP A 429 8.31 10.46 -21.59
N VAL A 430 8.01 9.28 -21.05
CA VAL A 430 6.70 8.96 -20.43
C VAL A 430 6.33 10.01 -19.38
N PHE A 431 7.27 10.37 -18.50
CA PHE A 431 7.02 11.37 -17.47
C PHE A 431 6.67 12.73 -18.09
N TRP A 432 7.51 13.23 -18.99
CA TRP A 432 7.34 14.56 -19.58
C TRP A 432 6.11 14.67 -20.48
N GLN A 433 5.78 13.62 -21.23
CA GLN A 433 4.58 13.57 -22.07
C GLN A 433 3.30 13.68 -21.24
N THR A 434 3.28 13.15 -20.02
CA THR A 434 2.15 13.29 -19.10
C THR A 434 2.23 14.62 -18.33
N PHE A 435 3.36 14.93 -17.71
CA PHE A 435 3.52 16.12 -16.86
C PHE A 435 3.23 17.42 -17.61
N LYS A 436 3.66 17.52 -18.88
CA LYS A 436 3.44 18.71 -19.73
C LYS A 436 1.98 18.99 -20.07
N LYS A 437 1.09 17.99 -19.92
CA LYS A 437 -0.36 18.16 -20.12
C LYS A 437 -1.05 18.82 -18.92
N GLY A 438 -0.40 18.83 -17.76
CA GLY A 438 -0.93 19.41 -16.54
C GLY A 438 -1.06 20.93 -16.58
N ASN A 439 -2.01 21.46 -15.81
CA ASN A 439 -2.15 22.90 -15.55
C ASN A 439 -1.76 23.19 -14.10
N PHE A 440 -0.63 23.87 -13.90
CA PHE A 440 -0.08 24.08 -12.56
C PHE A 440 -0.10 25.53 -12.08
N LYS A 441 -0.96 26.38 -12.68
CA LYS A 441 -1.02 27.82 -12.35
C LYS A 441 -1.28 28.11 -10.87
N GLN A 442 -2.00 27.22 -10.18
CA GLN A 442 -2.38 27.38 -8.77
C GLN A 442 -1.66 26.37 -7.86
N THR A 443 -0.82 25.50 -8.42
CA THR A 443 -0.13 24.46 -7.66
C THR A 443 1.18 25.02 -7.09
N THR A 444 1.36 24.84 -5.78
CA THR A 444 2.66 25.10 -5.13
C THR A 444 3.52 23.85 -5.18
N PHE A 445 4.72 23.94 -5.73
CA PHE A 445 5.68 22.84 -5.69
C PHE A 445 6.69 23.03 -4.56
N VAL A 446 6.98 21.95 -3.85
CA VAL A 446 8.00 21.90 -2.80
C VAL A 446 9.00 20.79 -3.12
N PHE A 447 10.28 21.15 -3.21
CA PHE A 447 11.37 20.23 -3.54
C PHE A 447 12.46 20.18 -2.47
N GLY A 448 12.64 19.04 -1.82
CA GLY A 448 13.89 18.70 -1.14
C GLY A 448 14.75 17.86 -2.08
N TYR A 449 16.01 18.19 -2.33
CA TYR A 449 16.82 17.41 -3.29
C TYR A 449 18.28 17.29 -2.86
N MET A 450 18.95 16.27 -3.40
CA MET A 450 20.37 16.03 -3.17
C MET A 450 21.17 16.68 -4.29
N LEU A 451 22.19 17.47 -3.95
CA LEU A 451 23.04 18.17 -4.94
C LEU A 451 23.94 17.22 -5.72
N ASN A 452 24.19 16.02 -5.18
CA ASN A 452 25.02 14.99 -5.79
C ASN A 452 24.23 13.70 -5.95
N ASP A 453 22.93 13.81 -6.25
CA ASP A 453 22.06 12.65 -6.46
C ASP A 453 22.65 11.74 -7.54
N ASP A 454 22.82 10.47 -7.19
CA ASP A 454 23.45 9.44 -7.99
C ASP A 454 22.42 8.51 -8.67
N TYR A 455 21.12 8.80 -8.50
CA TYR A 455 20.04 8.21 -9.30
C TYR A 455 19.60 9.13 -10.44
N ASP A 456 19.22 10.37 -10.11
CA ASP A 456 18.61 11.30 -11.05
C ASP A 456 19.01 12.75 -10.71
N VAL A 457 20.24 13.10 -11.09
CA VAL A 457 20.86 14.40 -10.76
C VAL A 457 20.14 15.59 -11.41
N ASP A 458 19.51 15.36 -12.56
CA ASP A 458 18.88 16.39 -13.39
C ASP A 458 17.38 16.59 -13.08
N ALA A 459 16.78 15.72 -12.26
CA ALA A 459 15.36 15.79 -11.91
C ALA A 459 14.91 17.16 -11.40
N PHE A 460 15.58 17.72 -10.39
CA PHE A 460 15.20 19.03 -9.86
C PHE A 460 15.52 20.19 -10.82
N PRO A 461 16.74 20.31 -11.38
CA PRO A 461 17.05 21.36 -12.35
C PRO A 461 16.04 21.46 -13.49
N GLU A 462 15.71 20.34 -14.16
CA GLU A 462 14.78 20.35 -15.28
C GLU A 462 13.35 20.70 -14.86
N MET A 463 12.88 20.18 -13.72
CA MET A 463 11.58 20.52 -13.17
C MET A 463 11.47 22.00 -12.82
N PHE A 464 12.51 22.56 -12.21
CA PHE A 464 12.55 23.97 -11.86
C PHE A 464 12.48 24.85 -13.12
N ASP A 465 13.31 24.55 -14.12
CA ASP A 465 13.37 25.30 -15.37
C ASP A 465 12.04 25.24 -16.13
N TYR A 466 11.48 24.04 -16.31
CA TYR A 466 10.17 23.86 -16.94
C TYR A 466 9.06 24.63 -16.21
N LEU A 467 8.98 24.49 -14.89
CA LEU A 467 7.94 25.14 -14.10
C LEU A 467 8.08 26.66 -14.14
N LYS A 468 9.29 27.21 -14.10
CA LYS A 468 9.51 28.66 -14.18
C LYS A 468 9.31 29.24 -15.57
N GLU A 469 9.67 28.51 -16.62
CA GLU A 469 9.39 28.92 -18.00
C GLU A 469 7.88 28.94 -18.27
N ARG A 470 7.17 27.86 -17.90
CA ARG A 470 5.75 27.68 -18.23
C ARG A 470 4.82 28.42 -17.28
N TYR A 471 5.19 28.54 -16.00
CA TYR A 471 4.41 29.11 -14.91
C TYR A 471 5.29 30.09 -14.09
N PRO A 472 5.66 31.25 -14.66
CA PRO A 472 6.60 32.19 -14.01
C PRO A 472 6.15 32.65 -12.61
N GLU A 473 4.83 32.82 -12.43
CA GLU A 473 4.19 33.19 -11.16
C GLU A 473 3.98 32.00 -10.20
N GLY A 474 4.30 30.78 -10.63
CA GLY A 474 4.18 29.56 -9.84
C GLY A 474 5.12 29.57 -8.64
N LYS A 475 4.59 29.15 -7.49
CA LYS A 475 5.36 29.05 -6.24
C LYS A 475 6.17 27.75 -6.24
N ILE A 476 7.49 27.88 -6.13
CA ILE A 476 8.42 26.76 -6.00
C ILE A 476 9.25 27.01 -4.75
N LEU A 477 9.05 26.19 -3.72
CA LEU A 477 9.88 26.16 -2.52
C LEU A 477 10.90 25.04 -2.71
N HIS A 478 12.18 25.31 -2.51
CA HIS A 478 13.18 24.25 -2.68
C HIS A 478 14.35 24.38 -1.73
N LYS A 479 14.97 23.24 -1.42
CA LYS A 479 16.19 23.15 -0.61
C LYS A 479 17.07 22.00 -1.09
N GLY A 480 18.26 22.34 -1.56
CA GLY A 480 19.31 21.37 -1.89
C GLY A 480 20.14 21.02 -0.66
N LEU A 481 20.45 19.74 -0.48
CA LEU A 481 21.38 19.23 0.54
C LEU A 481 22.56 18.55 -0.14
N ILE A 482 23.76 18.66 0.44
CA ILE A 482 24.97 18.02 -0.08
C ILE A 482 24.92 16.52 0.20
N GLY A 483 25.39 15.71 -0.75
CA GLY A 483 25.48 14.25 -0.64
C GLY A 483 24.77 13.52 -1.77
N ARG A 484 25.02 12.21 -1.84
CA ARG A 484 24.31 11.24 -2.70
C ARG A 484 22.91 10.97 -2.17
N HIS A 485 22.10 10.23 -2.92
CA HIS A 485 20.67 10.06 -2.65
C HIS A 485 20.35 9.69 -1.20
N ASN A 486 21.19 8.87 -0.55
CA ASN A 486 20.94 8.36 0.81
C ASN A 486 21.80 8.97 1.93
N ASP A 487 22.71 9.91 1.63
CA ASP A 487 23.68 10.41 2.62
C ASP A 487 23.03 11.27 3.74
N ASN A 488 22.08 12.16 3.43
CA ASN A 488 21.41 13.05 4.42
C ASN A 488 19.87 12.88 4.44
N THR A 489 19.41 11.64 4.55
CA THR A 489 17.98 11.32 4.58
C THR A 489 17.24 12.01 5.73
N GLY A 490 17.84 12.11 6.93
CA GLY A 490 17.23 12.81 8.07
C GLY A 490 16.95 14.29 7.80
N GLY A 491 17.90 15.00 7.15
CA GLY A 491 17.71 16.39 6.77
C GLY A 491 16.62 16.59 5.71
N ILE A 492 16.52 15.66 4.74
CA ILE A 492 15.45 15.67 3.74
C ILE A 492 14.08 15.45 4.39
N VAL A 493 13.93 14.41 5.22
CA VAL A 493 12.65 14.09 5.87
C VAL A 493 12.21 15.22 6.81
N SER A 494 13.16 15.86 7.50
CA SER A 494 12.88 17.03 8.32
C SER A 494 12.36 18.20 7.47
N TYR A 495 13.01 18.51 6.35
CA TYR A 495 12.55 19.57 5.44
C TYR A 495 11.17 19.25 4.84
N PHE A 496 10.97 18.02 4.35
CA PHE A 496 9.69 17.52 3.85
C PHE A 496 8.57 17.77 4.86
N SER A 497 8.76 17.29 6.10
CA SER A 497 7.76 17.43 7.16
C SER A 497 7.49 18.90 7.51
N SER A 498 8.53 19.72 7.64
CA SER A 498 8.38 21.15 7.94
C SER A 498 7.63 21.91 6.86
N GLN A 499 7.88 21.62 5.58
CA GLN A 499 7.12 22.26 4.49
C GLN A 499 5.69 21.75 4.42
N TYR A 500 5.45 20.48 4.76
CA TYR A 500 4.11 19.96 4.89
C TYR A 500 3.30 20.73 5.95
N TYR A 501 3.84 20.86 7.16
CA TYR A 501 3.22 21.66 8.22
C TYR A 501 3.02 23.11 7.80
N ASN A 502 3.98 23.72 7.09
CA ASN A 502 3.83 25.08 6.57
C ASN A 502 2.63 25.20 5.60
N LEU A 503 2.48 24.26 4.66
CA LEU A 503 1.36 24.24 3.72
C LEU A 503 0.02 24.05 4.44
N LEU A 504 -0.03 23.18 5.46
CA LEU A 504 -1.23 22.93 6.26
C LEU A 504 -1.61 24.16 7.10
N THR A 505 -0.64 24.82 7.74
CA THR A 505 -0.86 26.05 8.51
C THR A 505 -1.32 27.19 7.60
N THR A 506 -0.62 27.44 6.50
CA THR A 506 -0.86 28.63 5.66
C THR A 506 -2.00 28.47 4.66
N GLY A 507 -2.27 27.24 4.21
CA GLY A 507 -3.32 26.94 3.25
C GLY A 507 -4.65 26.52 3.87
N PHE A 508 -4.62 25.94 5.08
CA PHE A 508 -5.78 25.27 5.68
C PHE A 508 -5.99 25.57 7.17
N ASP A 509 -5.25 26.53 7.74
CA ASP A 509 -5.39 26.98 9.14
C ASP A 509 -5.21 25.85 10.18
N ARG A 510 -4.35 24.88 9.85
CA ARG A 510 -4.02 23.77 10.74
C ARG A 510 -2.79 24.09 11.57
N HIS A 511 -2.94 24.21 12.88
CA HIS A 511 -1.85 24.52 13.80
C HIS A 511 -1.35 23.26 14.52
N TYR A 512 -0.04 23.21 14.74
CA TYR A 512 0.66 22.09 15.38
C TYR A 512 1.50 22.66 16.52
N GLU A 513 1.51 21.98 17.68
CA GLU A 513 2.33 22.34 18.85
C GLU A 513 3.77 21.83 18.77
#